data_AF-A0AAE4CY98-F1
#
_entry.id   AF-A0AAE4CY98-F1
#
_cell.length_a   1.000
_cell.length_b   1.000
_cell.length_c   1.000
_cell.angle_alpha   90.00
_cell.angle_beta   90.00
_cell.angle_gamma   90.00
#
_symmetry.space_group_name_H-M   'P 1'
#
loop_
_entity.id
_entity.type
_entity.pdbx_description
1 polymer ?
#
loop_
_entity_poly.entity_id
_entity_poly.type
_entity_poly.pdbx_seq_one_letter_code
_entity_poly.pdbx_strand_id
1 'polypeptide(L)'
;MKQALKDARLAGWHLRETAGHGYGRAFCRRVERGGAVCKIIIDTTPRNPEARAKDLVRAIRDCPHHFADLTVDLSYADNLLSGADRLLDAAEYFLDAEEARSIAGDAWQRAQELLDTAAGNADEVARVMATAQEFDDEARHLTEKGWIRGAESGIPDGAPHTYVAGAEQRTDEATSLVAEAIDHEDPIVGTLRERLSDTRTRIADVRLRLGHGTP
;
A
#
# COMPACT_ATOMS: atom_id res chain seq x y z
N MET A 1 -18.45 33.26 -7.31
CA MET A 1 -17.10 32.66 -7.38
C MET A 1 -16.85 31.61 -6.30
N LYS A 2 -16.98 31.92 -4.99
CA LYS A 2 -16.77 30.94 -3.90
C LYS A 2 -17.54 29.63 -4.09
N GLN A 3 -18.84 29.70 -4.42
CA GLN A 3 -19.64 28.51 -4.71
C GLN A 3 -19.10 27.73 -5.92
N ALA A 4 -18.84 28.41 -7.04
CA ALA A 4 -18.26 27.77 -8.22
C ALA A 4 -16.91 27.09 -7.95
N LEU A 5 -16.08 27.63 -7.05
CA LEU A 5 -14.85 26.99 -6.60
C LEU A 5 -15.10 25.75 -5.72
N LYS A 6 -16.15 25.78 -4.90
CA LYS A 6 -16.60 24.61 -4.13
C LYS A 6 -17.11 23.52 -5.08
N ASP A 7 -17.94 23.90 -6.05
CA ASP A 7 -18.45 23.01 -7.10
C ASP A 7 -17.29 22.44 -7.94
N ALA A 8 -16.27 23.25 -8.24
CA ALA A 8 -15.05 22.81 -8.92
C ALA A 8 -14.33 21.71 -8.13
N ARG A 9 -14.15 21.90 -6.81
CA ARG A 9 -13.50 20.89 -5.97
C ARG A 9 -14.30 19.59 -5.90
N LEU A 10 -15.62 19.69 -5.74
CA LEU A 10 -16.53 18.54 -5.77
C LEU A 10 -16.54 17.83 -7.14
N ALA A 11 -16.11 18.53 -8.19
CA ALA A 11 -15.94 18.03 -9.54
C ALA A 11 -14.52 17.51 -9.83
N GLY A 12 -13.66 17.39 -8.81
CA GLY A 12 -12.28 16.95 -8.97
C GLY A 12 -11.32 17.99 -9.58
N TRP A 13 -11.75 19.25 -9.72
CA TRP A 13 -10.85 20.31 -10.19
C TRP A 13 -9.94 20.81 -9.07
N HIS A 14 -8.67 20.99 -9.39
CA HIS A 14 -7.65 21.47 -8.47
C HIS A 14 -7.38 22.96 -8.69
N LEU A 15 -7.36 23.73 -7.61
CA LEU A 15 -6.96 25.13 -7.62
C LEU A 15 -5.48 25.25 -7.22
N ARG A 16 -4.67 25.80 -8.10
CA ARG A 16 -3.31 26.25 -7.77
C ARG A 16 -3.30 27.76 -7.62
N GLU A 17 -3.09 28.22 -6.40
CA GLU A 17 -2.93 29.64 -6.13
C GLU A 17 -1.64 30.15 -6.80
N THR A 18 -1.68 31.39 -7.26
CA THR A 18 -0.54 32.04 -7.90
C THR A 18 -0.21 33.33 -7.16
N ALA A 19 1.07 33.65 -7.03
CA ALA A 19 1.48 34.96 -6.52
C ALA A 19 1.16 36.05 -7.57
N GLY A 20 0.67 37.21 -7.11
CA GLY A 20 0.44 38.40 -7.94
C GLY A 20 -1.05 38.77 -8.12
N HIS A 21 -1.39 39.33 -9.29
CA HIS A 21 -2.74 39.87 -9.58
C HIS A 21 -3.82 38.82 -9.88
N GLY A 22 -3.43 37.54 -10.01
CA GLY A 22 -4.36 36.43 -10.21
C GLY A 22 -4.58 35.65 -8.92
N TYR A 23 -5.83 35.32 -8.61
CA TYR A 23 -6.18 34.47 -7.46
C TYR A 23 -5.62 33.06 -7.64
N GLY A 24 -5.64 32.54 -8.86
CA GLY A 24 -5.02 31.27 -9.18
C GLY A 24 -5.42 30.71 -10.54
N ARG A 25 -5.18 29.42 -10.71
CA ARG A 25 -5.57 28.64 -11.89
C ARG A 25 -6.28 27.37 -11.44
N ALA A 26 -7.47 27.13 -11.99
CA ALA A 26 -8.19 25.88 -11.82
C ALA A 26 -7.82 24.92 -12.97
N PHE A 27 -7.56 23.67 -12.62
CA PHE A 27 -7.21 22.60 -13.54
C PHE A 27 -8.17 21.42 -13.33
N CYS A 28 -8.61 20.78 -14.40
CA CYS A 28 -9.46 19.59 -14.28
C CYS A 28 -8.69 18.31 -13.89
N ARG A 29 -7.35 18.35 -13.95
CA ARG A 29 -6.40 17.26 -13.69
C ARG A 29 -5.15 17.81 -13.03
N ARG A 30 -4.43 17.00 -12.24
CA ARG A 30 -3.08 17.33 -11.77
C ARG A 30 -2.10 17.37 -12.94
N VAL A 31 -1.54 18.56 -13.22
CA VAL A 31 -0.61 18.79 -14.35
C VAL A 31 0.64 17.90 -14.27
N GLU A 32 1.02 17.48 -13.06
CA GLU A 32 2.17 16.62 -12.77
C GLU A 32 2.03 15.20 -13.33
N ARG A 33 0.80 14.75 -13.63
CA ARG A 33 0.51 13.39 -14.12
C ARG A 33 0.62 13.22 -15.64
N GLY A 34 0.97 14.28 -16.38
CA GLY A 34 1.10 14.25 -17.85
C GLY A 34 -0.25 14.14 -18.59
N GLY A 35 -0.42 14.91 -19.67
CA GLY A 35 -1.61 14.88 -20.53
C GLY A 35 -2.25 16.24 -20.80
N ALA A 36 -3.30 16.25 -21.63
CA ALA A 36 -4.10 17.44 -21.90
C ALA A 36 -4.93 17.81 -20.65
N VAL A 37 -4.87 19.07 -20.23
CA VAL A 37 -5.59 19.57 -19.06
C VAL A 37 -6.45 20.77 -19.44
N CYS A 38 -7.72 20.76 -19.05
CA CYS A 38 -8.53 21.97 -19.07
C CYS A 38 -8.01 22.92 -17.99
N LYS A 39 -7.83 24.19 -18.35
CA LYS A 39 -7.26 25.23 -17.48
C LYS A 39 -8.10 26.49 -17.54
N ILE A 40 -8.46 27.02 -16.38
CA ILE A 40 -9.12 28.32 -16.25
C ILE A 40 -8.32 29.22 -15.31
N ILE A 41 -8.08 30.45 -15.73
CA ILE A 41 -7.45 31.47 -14.90
C ILE A 41 -8.54 32.14 -14.05
N ILE A 42 -8.26 32.33 -12.77
CA ILE A 42 -9.14 32.99 -11.82
C ILE A 42 -8.44 34.27 -11.38
N ASP A 43 -9.03 35.41 -11.76
CA ASP A 43 -8.54 36.73 -11.40
C ASP A 43 -9.02 37.12 -10.00
N THR A 44 -8.21 37.86 -9.23
CA THR A 44 -8.61 38.35 -7.90
C THR A 44 -9.67 39.45 -8.00
N THR A 45 -9.59 40.29 -9.04
CA THR A 45 -10.49 41.41 -9.30
C THR A 45 -11.07 41.34 -10.71
N PRO A 46 -11.93 40.34 -11.02
CA PRO A 46 -12.53 40.24 -12.34
C PRO A 46 -13.52 41.39 -12.56
N ARG A 47 -13.51 41.99 -13.76
CA ARG A 47 -14.46 43.05 -14.14
C ARG A 47 -15.94 42.61 -14.02
N ASN A 48 -16.21 41.31 -14.18
CA ASN A 48 -17.52 40.69 -13.96
C ASN A 48 -17.34 39.34 -13.23
N PRO A 49 -17.45 39.30 -11.89
CA PRO A 49 -17.23 38.08 -11.11
C PRO A 49 -18.29 37.00 -11.34
N GLU A 50 -19.52 37.39 -11.68
CA GLU A 50 -20.62 36.45 -11.93
C GLU A 50 -20.45 35.71 -13.25
N ALA A 51 -20.10 36.43 -14.32
CA ALA A 51 -19.82 35.82 -15.62
C ALA A 51 -18.66 34.83 -15.51
N ARG A 52 -17.56 35.21 -14.83
CA ARG A 52 -16.43 34.31 -14.59
C ARG A 52 -16.80 33.07 -13.78
N ALA A 53 -17.68 33.20 -12.80
CA ALA A 53 -18.18 32.06 -12.06
C ALA A 53 -19.01 31.12 -12.95
N LYS A 54 -19.85 31.66 -13.84
CA LYS A 54 -20.63 30.87 -14.82
C LYS A 54 -19.72 30.17 -15.84
N ASP A 55 -18.66 30.82 -16.28
CA ASP A 55 -17.66 30.23 -17.18
C ASP A 55 -16.97 29.03 -16.52
N LEU A 56 -16.58 29.18 -15.25
CA LEU A 56 -15.99 28.09 -14.47
C LEU A 56 -16.97 26.91 -14.33
N VAL A 57 -18.22 27.17 -13.92
CA VAL A 57 -19.26 26.13 -13.80
C VAL A 57 -19.51 25.43 -15.14
N ARG A 58 -19.57 26.19 -16.24
CA ARG A 58 -19.72 25.61 -17.58
C ARG A 58 -18.55 24.71 -17.94
N ALA A 59 -17.33 25.18 -17.73
CA ALA A 59 -16.15 24.40 -18.04
C ALA A 59 -16.02 23.14 -17.18
N ILE A 60 -16.45 23.19 -15.91
CA ILE A 60 -16.54 22.01 -15.06
C ILE A 60 -17.50 20.99 -15.67
N ARG A 61 -18.73 21.43 -15.98
CA ARG A 61 -19.79 20.58 -16.54
C ARG A 61 -19.41 19.99 -17.90
N ASP A 62 -18.77 20.80 -18.74
CA ASP A 62 -18.42 20.43 -20.12
C ASP A 62 -17.02 19.79 -20.21
N CYS A 63 -16.37 19.54 -19.07
CA CYS A 63 -15.04 18.95 -19.02
C CYS A 63 -15.07 17.47 -19.42
N PRO A 64 -14.37 17.06 -20.49
CA PRO A 64 -14.29 15.64 -20.85
C PRO A 64 -13.45 14.81 -19.86
N HIS A 65 -12.71 15.46 -18.96
CA HIS A 65 -11.79 14.82 -18.02
C HIS A 65 -12.41 14.58 -16.62
N HIS A 66 -13.65 15.00 -16.37
CA HIS A 66 -14.29 15.08 -15.05
C HIS A 66 -14.26 13.78 -14.22
N PHE A 67 -14.17 12.62 -14.86
CA PHE A 67 -14.12 11.31 -14.18
C PHE A 67 -12.87 10.49 -14.49
N ALA A 68 -12.05 10.96 -15.44
CA ALA A 68 -10.86 10.24 -15.89
C ALA A 68 -9.73 10.27 -14.85
N ASP A 69 -9.74 11.22 -13.92
CA ASP A 69 -8.74 11.30 -12.85
C ASP A 69 -9.12 10.55 -11.59
N LEU A 70 -10.36 10.66 -11.15
CA LEU A 70 -10.80 9.93 -9.97
C LEU A 70 -10.65 8.42 -10.17
N THR A 71 -11.07 7.91 -11.33
CA THR A 71 -10.92 6.49 -11.67
C THR A 71 -9.45 6.04 -11.75
N VAL A 72 -8.56 6.89 -12.27
CA VAL A 72 -7.12 6.62 -12.31
C VAL A 72 -6.51 6.67 -10.91
N ASP A 73 -6.91 7.61 -10.07
CA ASP A 73 -6.41 7.77 -8.70
C ASP A 73 -6.87 6.61 -7.81
N LEU A 74 -8.13 6.19 -7.93
CA LEU A 74 -8.66 5.03 -7.21
C LEU A 74 -8.04 3.72 -7.70
N SER A 75 -7.83 3.56 -9.01
CA SER A 75 -7.09 2.42 -9.56
C SER A 75 -5.63 2.42 -9.08
N TYR A 76 -5.01 3.59 -8.98
CA TYR A 76 -3.66 3.69 -8.44
C TYR A 76 -3.61 3.35 -6.94
N ALA A 77 -4.58 3.81 -6.15
CA ALA A 77 -4.73 3.41 -4.75
C ALA A 77 -4.91 1.89 -4.62
N ASP A 78 -5.73 1.28 -5.47
CA ASP A 78 -5.93 -0.17 -5.50
C ASP A 78 -4.63 -0.95 -5.80
N ASN A 79 -3.82 -0.44 -6.74
CA ASN A 79 -2.52 -0.99 -7.07
C ASN A 79 -1.51 -0.84 -5.92
N LEU A 80 -1.53 0.30 -5.22
CA LEU A 80 -0.71 0.52 -4.02
C LEU A 80 -1.05 -0.49 -2.93
N LEU A 81 -2.35 -0.72 -2.66
CA LEU A 81 -2.79 -1.71 -1.68
C LEU A 81 -2.41 -3.14 -2.08
N SER A 82 -2.60 -3.50 -3.35
CA SER A 82 -2.17 -4.81 -3.87
C SER A 82 -0.64 -4.98 -3.81
N GLY A 83 0.12 -3.88 -3.89
CA GLY A 83 1.55 -3.86 -3.62
C GLY A 83 1.90 -3.96 -2.14
N ALA A 84 1.10 -3.40 -1.25
CA ALA A 84 1.26 -3.54 0.20
C ALA A 84 0.97 -4.98 0.64
N ASP A 85 -0.10 -5.59 0.13
CA ASP A 85 -0.49 -6.98 0.40
C ASP A 85 0.65 -7.95 0.08
N ARG A 86 1.29 -7.81 -1.09
CA ARG A 86 2.44 -8.65 -1.48
C ARG A 86 3.68 -8.45 -0.60
N LEU A 87 3.92 -7.23 -0.11
CA LEU A 87 5.00 -6.99 0.84
C LEU A 87 4.71 -7.63 2.21
N LEU A 88 3.45 -7.59 2.66
CA LEU A 88 3.03 -8.26 3.88
C LEU A 88 3.12 -9.78 3.75
N ASP A 89 2.69 -10.36 2.62
CA ASP A 89 2.91 -11.77 2.30
C ASP A 89 4.40 -12.13 2.41
N ALA A 90 5.28 -11.29 1.84
CA ALA A 90 6.72 -11.51 1.91
C ALA A 90 7.21 -11.54 3.37
N ALA A 91 6.85 -10.52 4.17
CA ALA A 91 7.25 -10.43 5.57
C ALA A 91 6.77 -11.63 6.39
N GLU A 92 5.52 -12.05 6.22
CA GLU A 92 4.95 -13.22 6.89
C GLU A 92 5.69 -14.51 6.50
N TYR A 93 6.00 -14.72 5.22
CA TYR A 93 6.77 -15.90 4.81
C TYR A 93 8.15 -15.98 5.48
N PHE A 94 8.81 -14.84 5.71
CA PHE A 94 10.07 -14.84 6.44
C PHE A 94 9.90 -15.12 7.94
N LEU A 95 8.83 -14.62 8.56
CA LEU A 95 8.50 -14.92 9.95
C LEU A 95 8.19 -16.40 10.14
N ASP A 96 7.37 -16.97 9.25
CA ASP A 96 7.04 -18.40 9.26
C ASP A 96 8.29 -19.26 9.01
N ALA A 97 9.19 -18.81 8.12
CA ALA A 97 10.47 -19.48 7.89
C ALA A 97 11.39 -19.45 9.12
N GLU A 98 11.39 -18.36 9.89
CA GLU A 98 12.14 -18.23 11.12
C GLU A 98 11.61 -19.18 12.20
N GLU A 99 10.29 -19.26 12.37
CA GLU A 99 9.63 -20.21 13.26
C GLU A 99 9.97 -21.66 12.89
N ALA A 100 9.86 -22.02 11.60
CA ALA A 100 10.24 -23.35 11.11
C ALA A 100 11.71 -23.69 11.40
N ARG A 101 12.64 -22.73 11.23
CA ARG A 101 14.06 -22.93 11.60
C ARG A 101 14.26 -23.12 13.09
N SER A 102 13.52 -22.40 13.93
CA SER A 102 13.59 -22.58 15.38
C SER A 102 13.18 -24.01 15.75
N ILE A 103 12.07 -24.51 15.18
CA ILE A 103 11.59 -25.87 15.42
C ILE A 103 12.61 -26.90 14.91
N ALA A 104 13.18 -26.70 13.73
CA ALA A 104 14.23 -27.55 13.19
C ALA A 104 15.46 -27.58 14.12
N GLY A 105 15.87 -26.42 14.64
CA GLY A 105 16.98 -26.29 15.60
C GLY A 105 16.75 -27.07 16.88
N ASP A 106 15.56 -26.95 17.49
CA ASP A 106 15.18 -27.71 18.69
C ASP A 106 15.19 -29.23 18.42
N ALA A 107 14.68 -29.65 17.25
CA ALA A 107 14.70 -31.05 16.84
C ALA A 107 16.14 -31.56 16.64
N TRP A 108 17.02 -30.79 15.99
CA TRP A 108 18.43 -31.12 15.82
C TRP A 108 19.15 -31.26 17.17
N GLN A 109 18.92 -30.31 18.10
CA GLN A 109 19.46 -30.39 19.44
C GLN A 109 18.98 -31.66 20.16
N ARG A 110 17.69 -31.98 20.05
CA ARG A 110 17.13 -33.19 20.66
C ARG A 110 17.74 -34.47 20.08
N ALA A 111 17.96 -34.52 18.77
CA ALA A 111 18.65 -35.64 18.13
C ALA A 111 20.08 -35.79 18.65
N GLN A 112 20.80 -34.69 18.84
CA GLN A 112 22.15 -34.70 19.39
C GLN A 112 22.18 -35.22 20.84
N GLU A 113 21.27 -34.77 21.69
CA GLU A 113 21.14 -35.27 23.07
C GLU A 113 20.88 -36.79 23.12
N LEU A 114 20.06 -37.31 22.20
CA LEU A 114 19.77 -38.74 22.09
C LEU A 114 21.01 -39.53 21.65
N LEU A 115 21.83 -38.97 20.76
CA LEU A 115 23.10 -39.56 20.35
C LEU A 115 24.11 -39.57 21.51
N ASP A 116 24.22 -38.47 22.25
CA ASP A 116 25.21 -38.28 23.32
C ASP A 116 24.94 -39.14 24.56
N THR A 117 23.67 -39.42 24.86
CA THR A 117 23.28 -40.18 26.05
C THR A 117 23.53 -41.70 25.95
N ALA A 118 24.14 -42.20 24.86
CA ALA A 118 24.38 -43.63 24.59
C ALA A 118 23.13 -44.51 24.72
N ALA A 119 21.93 -43.90 24.77
CA ALA A 119 20.65 -44.55 24.98
C ALA A 119 20.06 -45.16 23.71
N GLY A 120 20.76 -45.02 22.57
CA GLY A 120 20.78 -46.04 21.52
C GLY A 120 19.43 -46.43 20.94
N ASN A 121 18.50 -45.48 20.77
CA ASN A 121 17.34 -45.71 19.93
C ASN A 121 17.59 -45.07 18.56
N ALA A 122 18.36 -45.77 17.72
CA ALA A 122 18.70 -45.31 16.37
C ALA A 122 17.45 -44.92 15.57
N ASP A 123 16.33 -45.62 15.80
CA ASP A 123 15.05 -45.31 15.18
C ASP A 123 14.46 -43.99 15.69
N GLU A 124 14.64 -43.66 16.97
CA GLU A 124 14.18 -42.37 17.52
C GLU A 124 15.03 -41.21 17.04
N VAL A 125 16.36 -41.37 17.01
CA VAL A 125 17.26 -40.38 16.41
C VAL A 125 16.88 -40.15 14.94
N ALA A 126 16.71 -41.22 14.17
CA ALA A 126 16.33 -41.12 12.75
C ALA A 126 14.98 -40.40 12.57
N ARG A 127 13.98 -40.66 13.42
CA ARG A 127 12.70 -39.94 13.39
C ARG A 127 12.88 -38.45 13.68
N VAL A 128 13.61 -38.09 14.73
CA VAL A 128 13.81 -36.67 15.11
C VAL A 128 14.59 -35.93 14.02
N MET A 129 15.64 -36.54 13.46
CA MET A 129 16.40 -35.96 12.34
C MET A 129 15.54 -35.78 11.08
N ALA A 130 14.64 -36.73 10.78
CA ALA A 130 13.71 -36.60 9.66
C ALA A 130 12.76 -35.41 9.86
N THR A 131 12.21 -35.25 11.07
CA THR A 131 11.39 -34.07 11.41
C THR A 131 12.17 -32.77 11.29
N ALA A 132 13.41 -32.73 11.77
CA ALA A 132 14.26 -31.54 11.63
C ALA A 132 14.51 -31.18 10.15
N GLN A 133 14.77 -32.18 9.30
CA GLN A 133 14.95 -32.01 7.87
C GLN A 133 13.68 -31.48 7.17
N GLU A 134 12.49 -31.97 7.55
CA GLU A 134 11.21 -31.48 7.03
C GLU A 134 11.02 -29.98 7.32
N PHE A 135 11.27 -29.55 8.56
CA PHE A 135 11.17 -28.13 8.94
C PHE A 135 12.25 -27.25 8.29
N ASP A 136 13.47 -27.77 8.08
CA ASP A 136 14.52 -27.05 7.35
C ASP A 136 14.13 -26.81 5.88
N ASP A 137 13.54 -27.81 5.22
CA ASP A 137 13.09 -27.69 3.84
C ASP A 137 11.86 -26.76 3.72
N GLU A 138 10.94 -26.81 4.68
CA GLU A 138 9.84 -25.85 4.78
C GLU A 138 10.36 -24.42 4.95
N ALA A 139 11.32 -24.19 5.85
CA ALA A 139 11.91 -22.88 6.04
C ALA A 139 12.58 -22.32 4.78
N ARG A 140 13.29 -23.17 4.00
CA ARG A 140 13.88 -22.77 2.71
C ARG A 140 12.81 -22.38 1.70
N HIS A 141 11.76 -23.18 1.58
CA HIS A 141 10.65 -22.91 0.67
C HIS A 141 9.91 -21.61 1.00
N LEU A 142 9.63 -21.37 2.29
CA LEU A 142 9.01 -20.14 2.76
C LEU A 142 9.91 -18.92 2.49
N THR A 143 11.22 -19.05 2.73
CA THR A 143 12.20 -18.01 2.41
C THR A 143 12.18 -17.66 0.93
N GLU A 144 12.17 -18.67 0.04
CA GLU A 144 12.08 -18.47 -1.41
C GLU A 144 10.80 -17.73 -1.81
N LYS A 145 9.64 -18.14 -1.27
CA LYS A 145 8.37 -17.43 -1.48
C LYS A 145 8.43 -15.97 -1.02
N GLY A 146 9.05 -15.72 0.13
CA GLY A 146 9.28 -14.37 0.66
C GLY A 146 10.04 -13.50 -0.35
N TRP A 147 11.15 -14.01 -0.91
CA TRP A 147 11.92 -13.31 -1.93
C TRP A 147 11.11 -13.04 -3.20
N ILE A 148 10.37 -14.03 -3.71
CA ILE A 148 9.53 -13.88 -4.91
C ILE A 148 8.51 -12.76 -4.71
N ARG A 149 7.81 -12.74 -3.58
CA ARG A 149 6.82 -11.70 -3.25
C ARG A 149 7.42 -10.31 -3.08
N GLY A 150 8.60 -10.23 -2.45
CA GLY A 150 9.37 -8.99 -2.36
C GLY A 150 9.74 -8.45 -3.74
N ALA A 151 10.24 -9.31 -4.63
CA ALA A 151 10.63 -8.96 -5.98
C ALA A 151 9.44 -8.51 -6.85
N GLU A 152 8.29 -9.19 -6.78
CA GLU A 152 7.04 -8.77 -7.44
C GLU A 152 6.57 -7.37 -7.01
N SER A 153 7.01 -6.95 -5.84
CA SER A 153 6.72 -5.66 -5.21
C SER A 153 7.82 -4.63 -5.41
N GLY A 154 8.87 -4.94 -6.17
CA GLY A 154 10.00 -4.04 -6.45
C GLY A 154 11.05 -3.96 -5.33
N ILE A 155 11.06 -4.90 -4.39
CA ILE A 155 12.04 -4.99 -3.30
C ILE A 155 12.61 -6.43 -3.27
N PRO A 156 13.52 -6.80 -4.19
CA PRO A 156 13.94 -8.19 -4.37
C PRO A 156 14.82 -8.75 -3.24
N ASP A 157 15.42 -7.90 -2.41
CA ASP A 157 16.37 -8.28 -1.35
C ASP A 157 16.04 -7.62 0.01
N GLY A 158 14.75 -7.47 0.32
CA GLY A 158 14.31 -6.89 1.60
C GLY A 158 14.37 -7.87 2.78
N ALA A 159 14.63 -7.32 3.96
CA ALA A 159 14.33 -7.99 5.23
C ALA A 159 12.86 -7.76 5.64
N PRO A 160 12.28 -8.57 6.54
CA PRO A 160 10.87 -8.43 6.95
C PRO A 160 10.47 -7.00 7.36
N HIS A 161 11.29 -6.32 8.16
CA HIS A 161 11.05 -4.93 8.56
C HIS A 161 11.05 -3.95 7.38
N THR A 162 11.83 -4.23 6.33
CA THR A 162 11.86 -3.41 5.10
C THR A 162 10.56 -3.58 4.32
N TYR A 163 10.04 -4.80 4.23
CA TYR A 163 8.76 -5.05 3.57
C TYR A 163 7.59 -4.41 4.31
N VAL A 164 7.56 -4.51 5.64
CA VAL A 164 6.55 -3.83 6.46
C VAL A 164 6.60 -2.31 6.27
N ALA A 165 7.80 -1.71 6.29
CA ALA A 165 7.95 -0.27 6.03
C ALA A 165 7.48 0.13 4.63
N GLY A 166 7.75 -0.70 3.61
CA GLY A 166 7.24 -0.48 2.25
C GLY A 166 5.71 -0.59 2.15
N ALA A 167 5.11 -1.54 2.88
CA ALA A 167 3.65 -1.70 2.96
C ALA A 167 3.00 -0.49 3.65
N GLU A 168 3.60 0.03 4.72
CA GLU A 168 3.16 1.25 5.41
C GLU A 168 3.16 2.45 4.48
N GLN A 169 4.28 2.71 3.80
CA GLN A 169 4.39 3.82 2.86
C GLN A 169 3.28 3.78 1.79
N ARG A 170 3.03 2.60 1.20
CA ARG A 170 1.98 2.43 0.18
C ARG A 170 0.58 2.61 0.74
N THR A 171 0.34 2.14 1.96
CA THR A 171 -0.94 2.27 2.66
C THR A 171 -1.23 3.74 3.00
N ASP A 172 -0.22 4.51 3.41
CA ASP A 172 -0.34 5.94 3.69
C ASP A 172 -0.59 6.75 2.41
N GLU A 173 0.09 6.39 1.31
CA GLU A 173 -0.16 7.00 0.01
C GLU A 173 -1.57 6.70 -0.50
N ALA A 174 -2.01 5.43 -0.45
CA ALA A 174 -3.36 5.03 -0.81
C ALA A 174 -4.42 5.72 0.06
N THR A 175 -4.16 5.89 1.36
CA THR A 175 -5.03 6.64 2.27
C THR A 175 -5.24 8.07 1.81
N SER A 176 -4.16 8.73 1.41
CA SER A 176 -4.22 10.11 0.94
C SER A 176 -5.10 10.24 -0.31
N LEU A 177 -4.96 9.31 -1.26
CA LEU A 177 -5.78 9.27 -2.48
C LEU A 177 -7.27 9.01 -2.19
N VAL A 178 -7.56 8.04 -1.30
CA VAL A 178 -8.93 7.70 -0.91
C VAL A 178 -9.58 8.82 -0.09
N ALA A 179 -8.79 9.55 0.71
CA ALA A 179 -9.27 10.69 1.48
C ALA A 179 -9.67 11.87 0.58
N GLU A 180 -8.93 12.10 -0.51
CA GLU A 180 -9.31 13.11 -1.50
C GLU A 180 -10.60 12.75 -2.25
N ALA A 181 -10.93 11.47 -2.35
CA ALA A 181 -12.14 10.96 -2.98
C ALA A 181 -13.39 10.99 -2.07
N ILE A 182 -13.30 11.45 -0.80
CA ILE A 182 -14.37 11.34 0.21
C ILE A 182 -15.70 11.95 -0.23
N ASP A 183 -15.67 13.02 -1.00
CA ASP A 183 -16.87 13.77 -1.41
C ASP A 183 -17.64 13.11 -2.56
N HIS A 184 -17.19 11.95 -3.06
CA HIS A 184 -17.83 11.21 -4.13
C HIS A 184 -18.56 9.96 -3.60
N GLU A 185 -19.83 9.81 -3.94
CA GLU A 185 -20.62 8.59 -3.69
C GLU A 185 -20.21 7.44 -4.64
N ASP A 186 -18.91 7.15 -4.72
CA ASP A 186 -18.38 6.06 -5.54
C ASP A 186 -18.25 4.78 -4.70
N PRO A 187 -18.93 3.66 -5.08
CA PRO A 187 -18.80 2.38 -4.39
C PRO A 187 -17.35 1.90 -4.23
N ILE A 188 -16.46 2.22 -5.18
CA ILE A 188 -15.05 1.83 -5.15
C ILE A 188 -14.34 2.44 -3.92
N VAL A 189 -14.70 3.67 -3.54
CA VAL A 189 -14.14 4.34 -2.35
C VAL A 189 -14.50 3.56 -1.08
N GLY A 190 -15.70 3.00 -1.00
CA GLY A 190 -16.12 2.14 0.11
C GLY A 190 -15.24 0.89 0.22
N THR A 191 -15.07 0.17 -0.88
CA THR A 191 -14.22 -1.03 -0.95
C THR A 191 -12.76 -0.73 -0.60
N LEU A 192 -12.21 0.38 -1.11
CA LEU A 192 -10.83 0.77 -0.81
C LEU A 192 -10.63 1.14 0.66
N ARG A 193 -11.63 1.73 1.33
CA ARG A 193 -11.57 2.02 2.78
C ARG A 193 -11.55 0.75 3.62
N GLU A 194 -12.36 -0.24 3.26
CA GLU A 194 -12.35 -1.56 3.91
C GLU A 194 -10.98 -2.21 3.76
N ARG A 195 -10.45 -2.30 2.52
CA ARG A 195 -9.10 -2.81 2.27
C ARG A 195 -8.02 -2.06 3.04
N LEU A 196 -8.10 -0.73 3.13
CA LEU A 196 -7.16 0.08 3.92
C LEU A 196 -7.19 -0.29 5.42
N SER A 197 -8.37 -0.54 5.97
CA SER A 197 -8.54 -0.95 7.36
C SER A 197 -7.92 -2.34 7.60
N ASP A 198 -8.18 -3.28 6.70
CA ASP A 198 -7.66 -4.65 6.77
C ASP A 198 -6.12 -4.65 6.64
N THR A 199 -5.59 -3.91 5.67
CA THR A 199 -4.15 -3.79 5.43
C THR A 199 -3.43 -3.22 6.66
N ARG A 200 -4.00 -2.18 7.29
CA ARG A 200 -3.44 -1.60 8.54
C ARG A 200 -3.45 -2.58 9.70
N THR A 201 -4.53 -3.33 9.84
CA THR A 201 -4.65 -4.37 10.88
C THR A 201 -3.57 -5.43 10.68
N ARG A 202 -3.38 -5.86 9.42
CA ARG A 202 -2.34 -6.83 9.05
C ARG A 202 -0.92 -6.28 9.28
N ILE A 203 -0.66 -5.02 8.95
CA ILE A 203 0.61 -4.34 9.29
C ILE A 203 0.88 -4.39 10.80
N ALA A 204 -0.11 -4.07 11.62
CA ALA A 204 0.04 -4.08 13.07
C ALA A 204 0.34 -5.49 13.60
N ASP A 205 -0.32 -6.52 13.07
CA ASP A 205 -0.08 -7.92 13.43
C ASP A 205 1.34 -8.37 13.06
N VAL A 206 1.78 -8.11 11.82
CA VAL A 206 3.14 -8.45 11.38
C VAL A 206 4.21 -7.71 12.20
N ARG A 207 3.98 -6.44 12.56
CA ARG A 207 4.87 -5.69 13.47
C ARG A 207 4.95 -6.32 14.85
N LEU A 208 3.83 -6.76 15.39
CA LEU A 208 3.77 -7.43 16.69
C LEU A 208 4.60 -8.72 16.65
N ARG A 209 4.44 -9.54 15.61
CA ARG A 209 5.24 -10.76 15.39
C ARG A 209 6.73 -10.45 15.27
N LEU A 210 7.12 -9.41 14.52
CA LEU A 210 8.52 -8.97 14.41
C LEU A 210 9.11 -8.48 15.73
N GLY A 211 8.31 -7.84 16.59
CA GLY A 211 8.75 -7.36 17.90
C GLY A 211 8.84 -8.45 18.97
N HIS A 212 8.20 -9.60 18.76
CA HIS A 212 8.26 -10.77 19.64
C HIS A 212 9.29 -11.82 19.18
N GLY A 213 9.89 -11.65 18.00
CA GLY A 213 11.05 -12.43 17.58
C GLY A 213 12.18 -12.25 18.60
N THR A 214 12.61 -13.36 19.18
CA THR A 214 13.59 -13.48 20.26
C THR A 214 14.86 -12.65 19.97
N PRO A 215 15.43 -11.93 20.97
CA PRO A 215 16.57 -11.02 20.79
C PRO A 215 17.85 -11.67 20.22
#